data_AF-A0AAX3A3B8-F1
#
_entry.id   AF-A0AAX3A3B8-F1
#
_cell.length_a   1.000
_cell.length_b   1.000
_cell.length_c   1.000
_cell.angle_alpha   90.00
_cell.angle_beta   90.00
_cell.angle_gamma   90.00
#
_symmetry.space_group_name_H-M   'P 1'
#
loop_
_entity.id
_entity.type
_entity.pdbx_description
1 polymer ?
#
loop_
_entity_poly.entity_id
_entity_poly.type
_entity_poly.pdbx_seq_one_letter_code
_entity_poly.pdbx_strand_id
1 'polypeptide(L)'
;MGEQKASRGLEGALVKLCRGGDYELTVSSRTELTPNYLRLHFRAEKLLAEQSVHPTMWVRGWFPDGGKAHQRGYTLVHPDPQAGTVDIDFAMHDGIATRWARAAQPGDVLDVTVLGSSFALPEPAPAGYLIVGDTASLPAINSLLDAIGDAPAWVFLEAGHEDDRELPVNGGAEIVWVDRFDEDLLETLSASAFDASDHFGWVACNNRTTRAVARVFREEYGIPRKSIKAQAYWVA
;
A
#
# COMPACT_ATOMS: atom_id res chain seq x y z
N MET A 1 -23.67 13.51 -24.94
CA MET A 1 -24.01 14.13 -23.65
C MET A 1 -22.74 14.02 -22.83
N GLY A 2 -21.98 15.11 -22.64
CA GLY A 2 -20.66 15.03 -22.03
C GLY A 2 -20.77 14.62 -20.56
N GLU A 3 -20.10 13.55 -20.15
CA GLU A 3 -19.97 13.19 -18.75
C GLU A 3 -19.36 14.36 -17.99
N GLN A 4 -20.12 14.90 -17.04
CA GLN A 4 -19.64 15.95 -16.15
C GLN A 4 -18.66 15.31 -15.15
N LYS A 5 -17.37 15.51 -15.36
CA LYS A 5 -16.30 14.99 -14.49
C LYS A 5 -16.49 15.54 -13.07
N ALA A 6 -16.51 14.65 -12.07
CA ALA A 6 -16.76 15.01 -10.68
C ALA A 6 -15.71 16.02 -10.16
N SER A 7 -16.15 16.97 -9.32
CA SER A 7 -15.24 18.01 -8.81
C SER A 7 -14.31 17.46 -7.72
N ARG A 8 -13.01 17.76 -7.83
CA ARG A 8 -11.97 17.42 -6.84
C ARG A 8 -11.82 18.46 -5.71
N GLY A 9 -12.58 19.55 -5.74
CA GLY A 9 -12.61 20.56 -4.68
C GLY A 9 -11.25 21.19 -4.33
N LEU A 10 -11.07 21.57 -3.05
CA LEU A 10 -9.84 22.19 -2.52
C LEU A 10 -8.63 21.25 -2.58
N GLU A 11 -8.83 19.95 -2.37
CA GLU A 11 -7.77 18.94 -2.48
C GLU A 11 -7.20 18.90 -3.90
N GLY A 12 -8.06 18.93 -4.93
CA GLY A 12 -7.65 19.02 -6.32
C GLY A 12 -6.91 20.31 -6.68
N ALA A 13 -7.27 21.44 -6.05
CA ALA A 13 -6.56 22.70 -6.23
C ALA A 13 -5.15 22.67 -5.63
N LEU A 14 -4.98 22.09 -4.43
CA LEU A 14 -3.67 21.90 -3.80
C LEU A 14 -2.75 21.00 -4.65
N VAL A 15 -3.30 19.89 -5.16
CA VAL A 15 -2.54 18.94 -5.98
C VAL A 15 -2.05 19.59 -7.30
N LYS A 16 -2.89 20.39 -7.96
CA LYS A 16 -2.50 21.16 -9.16
C LYS A 16 -1.40 22.17 -8.86
N LEU A 17 -1.46 22.84 -7.70
CA LEU A 17 -0.42 23.79 -7.27
C LEU A 17 0.94 23.10 -7.07
N CYS A 18 0.94 21.84 -6.64
CA CYS A 18 2.13 21.03 -6.41
C CYS A 18 2.70 20.34 -7.66
N ARG A 19 2.19 20.62 -8.87
CA ARG A 19 2.61 19.97 -10.14
C ARG A 19 2.52 18.44 -10.13
N GLY A 20 1.56 17.86 -9.38
CA GLY A 20 1.30 16.42 -9.46
C GLY A 20 0.93 16.01 -10.89
N GLY A 21 1.49 14.90 -11.37
CA GLY A 21 1.09 14.33 -12.66
C GLY A 21 -0.31 13.72 -12.53
N ASP A 22 -1.25 14.23 -13.32
CA ASP A 22 -2.60 13.66 -13.44
C ASP A 22 -2.62 12.63 -14.57
N TYR A 23 -3.12 11.44 -14.25
CA TYR A 23 -3.20 10.28 -15.13
C TYR A 23 -4.57 9.63 -15.05
N GLU A 24 -4.89 8.82 -16.05
CA GLU A 24 -6.09 7.98 -16.10
C GLU A 24 -5.63 6.54 -16.15
N LEU A 25 -6.22 5.70 -15.30
CA LEU A 25 -6.05 4.25 -15.33
C LEU A 25 -7.34 3.64 -15.86
N THR A 26 -7.28 2.85 -16.93
CA THR A 26 -8.47 2.20 -17.51
C THR A 26 -8.52 0.76 -17.08
N VAL A 27 -9.60 0.35 -16.41
CA VAL A 27 -9.81 -1.03 -15.97
C VAL A 27 -9.80 -1.95 -17.20
N SER A 28 -8.98 -3.00 -17.16
CA SER A 28 -8.89 -4.01 -18.22
C SER A 28 -9.56 -5.32 -17.82
N SER A 29 -9.45 -5.72 -16.55
CA SER A 29 -10.08 -6.91 -15.98
C SER A 29 -10.05 -6.85 -14.44
N ARG A 30 -10.55 -7.90 -13.79
CA ARG A 30 -10.52 -8.07 -12.33
C ARG A 30 -10.23 -9.51 -11.93
N THR A 31 -9.63 -9.68 -10.77
CA THR A 31 -9.41 -10.97 -10.11
C THR A 31 -9.80 -10.86 -8.64
N GLU A 32 -10.76 -11.68 -8.23
CA GLU A 32 -11.05 -11.87 -6.82
C GLU A 32 -10.00 -12.84 -6.26
N LEU A 33 -9.13 -12.36 -5.37
CA LEU A 33 -8.10 -13.16 -4.74
C LEU A 33 -8.68 -13.95 -3.58
N THR A 34 -9.53 -13.28 -2.79
CA THR A 34 -10.34 -13.85 -1.72
C THR A 34 -11.67 -13.07 -1.64
N PRO A 35 -12.70 -13.55 -0.90
CA PRO A 35 -13.94 -12.81 -0.71
C PRO A 35 -13.76 -11.37 -0.21
N ASN A 36 -12.70 -11.11 0.57
CA ASN A 36 -12.38 -9.80 1.14
C ASN A 36 -11.22 -9.08 0.43
N TYR A 37 -10.80 -9.53 -0.76
CA TYR A 37 -9.65 -8.94 -1.44
C TYR A 37 -9.76 -9.00 -2.97
N LEU A 38 -9.85 -7.83 -3.61
CA LEU A 38 -10.06 -7.68 -5.05
C LEU A 38 -8.86 -7.02 -5.72
N ARG A 39 -8.32 -7.63 -6.77
CA ARG A 39 -7.38 -7.01 -7.69
C ARG A 39 -8.12 -6.48 -8.91
N LEU A 40 -7.92 -5.19 -9.22
CA LEU A 40 -8.29 -4.62 -10.52
C LEU A 40 -7.02 -4.45 -11.36
N HIS A 41 -7.11 -4.84 -12.63
CA HIS A 41 -6.05 -4.68 -13.61
C HIS A 41 -6.31 -3.43 -14.45
N PHE A 42 -5.27 -2.68 -14.77
CA PHE A 42 -5.37 -1.41 -15.48
C PHE A 42 -4.40 -1.29 -16.65
N ARG A 43 -4.82 -0.54 -17.68
CA ARG A 43 -3.94 0.15 -18.63
C ARG A 43 -3.51 1.49 -18.04
N ALA A 44 -2.22 1.79 -18.13
CA ALA A 44 -1.57 2.92 -17.43
C ALA A 44 -0.37 3.48 -18.21
N GLU A 45 -0.39 3.38 -19.55
CA GLU A 45 0.74 3.66 -20.46
C GLU A 45 1.39 5.01 -20.16
N LYS A 46 0.56 6.06 -20.02
CA LYS A 46 1.06 7.42 -19.79
C LYS A 46 1.74 7.56 -18.42
N LEU A 47 1.15 6.99 -17.37
CA LEU A 47 1.72 7.05 -16.02
C LEU A 47 3.09 6.37 -16.00
N LEU A 48 3.18 5.16 -16.58
CA LEU A 48 4.39 4.36 -16.56
C LEU A 48 5.47 4.85 -17.54
N ALA A 49 5.08 5.61 -18.57
CA ALA A 49 6.03 6.28 -19.46
C ALA A 49 6.66 7.54 -18.84
N GLU A 50 5.93 8.24 -17.96
CA GLU A 50 6.37 9.51 -17.39
C GLU A 50 6.97 9.38 -15.98
N GLN A 51 6.66 8.32 -15.24
CA GLN A 51 7.07 8.13 -13.85
C GLN A 51 8.01 6.95 -13.69
N SER A 52 9.09 7.15 -12.94
CA SER A 52 9.96 6.05 -12.52
C SER A 52 9.29 5.24 -11.41
N VAL A 53 9.14 3.94 -11.64
CA VAL A 53 8.62 2.98 -10.66
C VAL A 53 9.63 2.78 -9.54
N HIS A 54 9.13 2.66 -8.31
CA HIS A 54 9.94 2.31 -7.13
C HIS A 54 9.14 1.38 -6.21
N PRO A 55 9.79 0.68 -5.26
CA PRO A 55 9.09 -0.15 -4.28
C PRO A 55 8.13 0.70 -3.45
N THR A 56 7.01 0.11 -3.03
CA THR A 56 5.95 0.77 -2.27
C THR A 56 5.33 1.99 -2.96
N MET A 57 5.46 2.11 -4.29
CA MET A 57 4.93 3.25 -5.04
C MET A 57 3.40 3.26 -4.98
N TRP A 58 2.83 4.43 -4.76
CA TRP A 58 1.38 4.59 -4.65
C TRP A 58 0.87 5.84 -5.37
N VAL A 59 -0.41 5.81 -5.70
CA VAL A 59 -1.13 6.89 -6.37
C VAL A 59 -2.33 7.34 -5.55
N ARG A 60 -2.77 8.56 -5.80
CA ARG A 60 -4.00 9.12 -5.25
C ARG A 60 -5.14 8.88 -6.24
N GLY A 61 -5.97 7.88 -6.01
CA GLY A 61 -7.18 7.64 -6.80
C GLY A 61 -8.30 8.58 -6.41
N TRP A 62 -9.01 9.12 -7.40
CA TRP A 62 -10.14 10.03 -7.23
C TRP A 62 -11.46 9.29 -7.46
N PHE A 63 -12.05 8.80 -6.38
CA PHE A 63 -13.26 7.97 -6.43
C PHE A 63 -14.52 8.83 -6.42
N PRO A 64 -15.42 8.70 -7.42
CA PRO A 64 -16.63 9.51 -7.50
C PRO A 64 -17.69 9.10 -6.47
N ASP A 65 -18.37 10.10 -5.89
CA ASP A 65 -19.58 9.97 -5.07
C ASP A 65 -20.52 11.15 -5.38
N GLY A 66 -21.55 10.89 -6.18
CA GLY A 66 -22.42 11.92 -6.73
C GLY A 66 -21.64 12.97 -7.54
N GLY A 67 -21.73 14.24 -7.16
CA GLY A 67 -21.05 15.35 -7.83
C GLY A 67 -19.61 15.62 -7.39
N LYS A 68 -19.06 14.83 -6.47
CA LYS A 68 -17.72 15.04 -5.87
C LYS A 68 -16.84 13.80 -6.04
N ALA A 69 -15.53 14.01 -6.07
CA ALA A 69 -14.55 12.93 -6.01
C ALA A 69 -13.78 12.98 -4.68
N HIS A 70 -13.52 11.81 -4.09
CA HIS A 70 -12.77 11.68 -2.85
C HIS A 70 -11.48 10.92 -3.09
N GLN A 71 -10.41 11.45 -2.52
CA GLN A 71 -9.08 10.91 -2.73
C GLN A 71 -8.77 9.73 -1.81
N ARG A 72 -8.22 8.63 -2.33
CA ARG A 72 -7.65 7.51 -1.53
C ARG A 72 -6.30 7.08 -2.09
N GLY A 73 -5.37 6.70 -1.22
CA GLY A 73 -4.05 6.21 -1.61
C GLY A 73 -4.12 4.71 -1.92
N TYR A 74 -3.54 4.30 -3.05
CA TYR A 74 -3.44 2.91 -3.44
C TYR A 74 -2.05 2.61 -4.00
N THR A 75 -1.45 1.50 -3.53
CA THR A 75 -0.17 1.02 -4.01
C THR A 75 -0.31 0.44 -5.41
N LEU A 76 0.68 0.69 -6.26
CA LEU A 76 0.80 0.05 -7.57
C LEU A 76 1.30 -1.38 -7.42
N VAL A 77 0.58 -2.33 -8.01
CA VAL A 77 0.93 -3.75 -8.03
C VAL A 77 1.37 -4.12 -9.45
N HIS A 78 2.47 -4.86 -9.57
CA HIS A 78 3.04 -5.32 -10.85
C HIS A 78 3.09 -4.24 -11.97
N PRO A 79 3.61 -3.02 -11.71
CA PRO A 79 3.76 -2.04 -12.76
C PRO A 79 4.73 -2.57 -13.84
N ASP A 80 4.24 -2.67 -15.08
CA ASP A 80 5.00 -3.07 -16.26
C ASP A 80 5.04 -1.91 -17.27
N PRO A 81 6.12 -1.11 -17.29
CA PRO A 81 6.26 -0.01 -18.24
C PRO A 81 6.33 -0.44 -19.71
N GLN A 82 6.73 -1.68 -20.01
CA GLN A 82 6.78 -2.16 -21.39
C GLN A 82 5.39 -2.54 -21.89
N ALA A 83 4.59 -3.22 -21.07
CA ALA A 83 3.21 -3.57 -21.40
C ALA A 83 2.22 -2.41 -21.18
N GLY A 84 2.62 -1.38 -20.43
CA GLY A 84 1.77 -0.26 -20.04
C GLY A 84 0.65 -0.67 -19.09
N THR A 85 0.91 -1.67 -18.24
CA THR A 85 -0.09 -2.24 -17.32
C THR A 85 0.31 -2.09 -15.88
N VAL A 86 -0.68 -1.95 -15.00
CA VAL A 86 -0.50 -1.94 -13.55
C VAL A 86 -1.76 -2.47 -12.89
N ASP A 87 -1.63 -3.02 -11.71
CA ASP A 87 -2.72 -3.53 -10.91
C ASP A 87 -2.90 -2.67 -9.65
N ILE A 88 -4.11 -2.69 -9.08
CA ILE A 88 -4.37 -2.16 -7.74
C ILE A 88 -5.18 -3.19 -6.96
N ASP A 89 -4.70 -3.48 -5.76
CA ASP A 89 -5.39 -4.34 -4.80
C ASP A 89 -6.24 -3.52 -3.83
N PHE A 90 -7.44 -4.02 -3.56
CA PHE A 90 -8.40 -3.44 -2.66
C PHE A 90 -8.72 -4.45 -1.56
N ALA A 91 -8.26 -4.17 -0.34
CA ALA A 91 -8.79 -4.81 0.86
C ALA A 91 -10.26 -4.35 1.05
N MET A 92 -11.20 -5.28 1.01
CA MET A 92 -12.63 -4.98 0.98
C MET A 92 -13.12 -4.53 2.36
N HIS A 93 -13.78 -3.37 2.39
CA HIS A 93 -14.51 -2.86 3.55
C HIS A 93 -15.65 -1.96 3.05
N ASP A 94 -16.50 -1.43 3.94
CA ASP A 94 -17.46 -0.40 3.51
C ASP A 94 -16.76 0.95 3.33
N GLY A 95 -16.65 1.41 2.09
CA GLY A 95 -15.93 2.61 1.73
C GLY A 95 -16.15 3.02 0.28
N ILE A 96 -15.93 4.30 -0.03
CA ILE A 96 -16.16 4.82 -1.39
C ILE A 96 -15.31 4.10 -2.45
N ALA A 97 -14.03 3.86 -2.16
CA ALA A 97 -13.11 3.26 -3.11
C ALA A 97 -13.39 1.77 -3.33
N THR A 98 -13.71 1.03 -2.26
CA THR A 98 -14.09 -0.39 -2.35
C THR A 98 -15.47 -0.56 -3.00
N ARG A 99 -16.43 0.35 -2.78
CA ARG A 99 -17.70 0.36 -3.52
C ARG A 99 -17.50 0.59 -5.02
N TRP A 100 -16.64 1.55 -5.39
CA TRP A 100 -16.27 1.76 -6.79
C TRP A 100 -15.60 0.51 -7.36
N ALA A 101 -14.62 -0.07 -6.66
CA ALA A 101 -13.88 -1.23 -7.13
C ALA A 101 -14.77 -2.47 -7.32
N ARG A 102 -15.75 -2.69 -6.45
CA ARG A 102 -16.75 -3.77 -6.59
C ARG A 102 -17.62 -3.60 -7.83
N ALA A 103 -17.97 -2.36 -8.18
CA ALA A 103 -18.81 -2.04 -9.33
C ALA A 103 -18.03 -2.00 -10.66
N ALA A 104 -16.71 -1.77 -10.59
CA ALA A 104 -15.86 -1.53 -11.74
C ALA A 104 -15.94 -2.65 -12.81
N GLN A 105 -16.02 -2.23 -14.07
CA GLN A 105 -16.02 -3.07 -15.26
C GLN A 105 -14.87 -2.68 -16.20
N PRO A 106 -14.42 -3.60 -17.08
CA PRO A 106 -13.49 -3.24 -18.14
C PRO A 106 -13.97 -2.02 -18.93
N GLY A 107 -13.09 -1.04 -19.10
CA GLY A 107 -13.38 0.26 -19.72
C GLY A 107 -13.63 1.41 -18.73
N ASP A 108 -13.95 1.12 -17.46
CA ASP A 108 -14.10 2.16 -16.44
C ASP A 108 -12.76 2.86 -16.18
N VAL A 109 -12.82 4.17 -15.93
CA VAL A 109 -11.64 5.00 -15.73
C VAL A 109 -11.52 5.43 -14.28
N LEU A 110 -10.35 5.18 -13.69
CA LEU A 110 -9.92 5.76 -12.43
C LEU A 110 -8.93 6.89 -12.70
N ASP A 111 -9.36 8.11 -12.40
CA ASP A 111 -8.46 9.26 -12.32
C ASP A 111 -7.48 9.08 -11.16
N VAL A 112 -6.19 9.28 -11.43
CA VAL A 112 -5.14 9.22 -10.40
C VAL A 112 -4.20 10.41 -10.47
N THR A 113 -3.60 10.74 -9.33
CA THR A 113 -2.49 11.70 -9.25
C THR A 113 -1.28 11.06 -8.56
N VAL A 114 -0.10 11.22 -9.14
CA VAL A 114 1.18 10.88 -8.50
C VAL A 114 1.68 12.10 -7.73
N LEU A 115 1.61 12.06 -6.41
CA LEU A 115 2.12 13.13 -5.53
C LEU A 115 2.47 12.61 -4.13
N GLY A 116 3.74 12.70 -3.77
CA GLY A 116 4.25 12.34 -2.43
C GLY A 116 4.62 10.86 -2.28
N SER A 117 4.55 10.07 -3.34
CA SER A 117 5.13 8.72 -3.37
C SER A 117 6.62 8.82 -3.67
N SER A 118 7.44 8.37 -2.71
CA SER A 118 8.88 8.22 -2.87
C SER A 118 9.39 7.26 -1.81
N PHE A 119 10.19 6.29 -2.25
CA PHE A 119 10.89 5.36 -1.40
C PHE A 119 12.17 4.91 -2.10
N ALA A 120 13.24 4.78 -1.32
CA ALA A 120 14.50 4.19 -1.74
C ALA A 120 14.92 3.21 -0.65
N LEU A 121 15.55 2.11 -1.06
CA LEU A 121 16.13 1.18 -0.10
C LEU A 121 17.25 1.90 0.69
N PRO A 122 17.41 1.56 1.98
CA PRO A 122 18.48 2.10 2.81
C PRO A 122 19.87 1.77 2.21
N GLU A 123 20.75 2.77 2.23
CA GLU A 123 22.18 2.61 1.93
C GLU A 123 23.03 3.09 3.12
N PRO A 124 24.02 2.28 3.59
CA PRO A 124 24.31 0.91 3.16
C PRO A 124 23.17 -0.07 3.47
N ALA A 125 23.18 -1.24 2.82
CA ALA A 125 22.19 -2.28 3.07
C ALA A 125 22.19 -2.71 4.56
N PRO A 126 21.01 -2.84 5.20
CA PRO A 126 20.87 -3.26 6.59
C PRO A 126 21.15 -4.77 6.73
N ALA A 127 21.33 -5.23 7.96
CA ALA A 127 21.46 -6.66 8.24
C ALA A 127 20.16 -7.44 7.95
N GLY A 128 19.01 -6.77 8.04
CA GLY A 128 17.70 -7.31 7.73
C GLY A 128 16.58 -6.28 7.82
N TYR A 129 15.37 -6.72 7.54
CA TYR A 129 14.15 -5.91 7.51
C TYR A 129 13.13 -6.42 8.53
N LEU A 130 12.60 -5.51 9.35
CA LEU A 130 11.43 -5.76 10.20
C LEU A 130 10.24 -5.02 9.61
N ILE A 131 9.26 -5.76 9.12
CA ILE A 131 8.14 -5.24 8.35
C ILE A 131 6.85 -5.52 9.12
N VAL A 132 6.04 -4.50 9.35
CA VAL A 132 4.74 -4.66 10.01
C VAL A 132 3.65 -3.99 9.18
N GLY A 133 2.56 -4.69 8.94
CA GLY A 133 1.46 -4.17 8.16
C GLY A 133 0.14 -4.89 8.41
N ASP A 134 -0.85 -4.49 7.63
CA ASP A 134 -2.13 -5.19 7.46
C ASP A 134 -2.43 -5.40 5.97
N THR A 135 -3.57 -5.99 5.65
CA THR A 135 -3.97 -6.26 4.26
C THR A 135 -4.05 -5.01 3.38
N ALA A 136 -4.29 -3.81 3.92
CA ALA A 136 -4.25 -2.58 3.12
C ALA A 136 -2.83 -2.20 2.67
N SER A 137 -1.81 -2.67 3.40
CA SER A 137 -0.40 -2.42 3.12
C SER A 137 0.32 -3.58 2.41
N LEU A 138 -0.31 -4.77 2.34
CA LEU A 138 0.25 -5.96 1.71
C LEU A 138 0.82 -5.72 0.29
N PRO A 139 0.18 -4.93 -0.60
CA PRO A 139 0.75 -4.59 -1.90
C PRO A 139 2.12 -3.91 -1.82
N ALA A 140 2.29 -3.01 -0.85
CA ALA A 140 3.54 -2.30 -0.63
C ALA A 140 4.59 -3.23 -0.04
N ILE A 141 4.18 -4.09 0.90
CA ILE A 141 5.05 -5.13 1.47
C ILE A 141 5.57 -6.05 0.38
N ASN A 142 4.71 -6.59 -0.48
CA ASN A 142 5.13 -7.46 -1.58
C ASN A 142 6.11 -6.77 -2.52
N SER A 143 5.86 -5.52 -2.91
CA SER A 143 6.81 -4.77 -3.75
C SER A 143 8.14 -4.46 -3.04
N LEU A 144 8.14 -4.35 -1.70
CA LEU A 144 9.35 -4.18 -0.90
C LEU A 144 10.13 -5.50 -0.83
N LEU A 145 9.44 -6.62 -0.59
CA LEU A 145 10.02 -7.96 -0.56
C LEU A 145 10.67 -8.31 -1.92
N ASP A 146 10.00 -7.99 -3.03
CA ASP A 146 10.58 -8.15 -4.37
C ASP A 146 11.85 -7.32 -4.56
N ALA A 147 11.89 -6.11 -4.00
CA ALA A 147 13.02 -5.18 -4.15
C ALA A 147 14.22 -5.52 -3.28
N ILE A 148 14.01 -6.09 -2.09
CA ILE A 148 15.11 -6.50 -1.20
C ILE A 148 15.68 -7.87 -1.58
N GLY A 149 14.98 -8.66 -2.40
CA GLY A 149 15.42 -9.98 -2.86
C GLY A 149 15.59 -10.95 -1.69
N ASP A 150 16.77 -11.57 -1.60
CA ASP A 150 17.10 -12.58 -0.58
C ASP A 150 17.53 -11.98 0.78
N ALA A 151 17.42 -10.66 0.97
CA ALA A 151 17.77 -10.03 2.24
C ALA A 151 16.87 -10.58 3.36
N PRO A 152 17.40 -10.83 4.58
CA PRO A 152 16.61 -11.31 5.70
C PRO A 152 15.45 -10.36 5.99
N ALA A 153 14.23 -10.90 6.06
CA ALA A 153 13.03 -10.14 6.35
C ALA A 153 12.11 -10.92 7.27
N TRP A 154 11.61 -10.24 8.30
CA TRP A 154 10.59 -10.75 9.20
C TRP A 154 9.36 -9.84 9.11
N VAL A 155 8.23 -10.43 8.75
CA VAL A 155 6.99 -9.73 8.43
C VAL A 155 5.92 -10.10 9.45
N PHE A 156 5.34 -9.12 10.12
CA PHE A 156 4.12 -9.28 10.92
C PHE A 156 2.95 -8.67 10.15
N LEU A 157 1.93 -9.48 9.87
CA LEU A 157 0.73 -9.07 9.14
C LEU A 157 -0.50 -9.24 10.02
N GLU A 158 -1.23 -8.14 10.22
CA GLU A 158 -2.50 -8.16 10.93
C GLU A 158 -3.63 -8.60 9.99
N ALA A 159 -4.29 -9.72 10.29
CA ALA A 159 -5.44 -10.26 9.58
C ALA A 159 -6.74 -9.71 10.17
N GLY A 160 -7.60 -9.14 9.32
CA GLY A 160 -8.95 -8.70 9.68
C GLY A 160 -10.03 -9.74 9.34
N HIS A 161 -9.71 -10.69 8.45
CA HIS A 161 -10.60 -11.76 8.03
C HIS A 161 -9.86 -13.10 7.96
N GLU A 162 -10.59 -14.21 8.11
CA GLU A 162 -10.00 -15.55 8.07
C GLU A 162 -9.28 -15.85 6.74
N ASP A 163 -9.83 -15.35 5.62
CA ASP A 163 -9.30 -15.52 4.27
C ASP A 163 -8.04 -14.68 3.99
N ASP A 164 -7.69 -13.71 4.84
CA ASP A 164 -6.51 -12.87 4.63
C ASP A 164 -5.21 -13.70 4.60
N ARG A 165 -5.17 -14.83 5.31
CA ARG A 165 -4.01 -15.75 5.36
C ARG A 165 -3.78 -16.51 4.05
N GLU A 166 -4.76 -16.51 3.15
CA GLU A 166 -4.65 -17.11 1.81
C GLU A 166 -4.00 -16.14 0.82
N LEU A 167 -3.85 -14.86 1.18
CA LEU A 167 -3.25 -13.86 0.31
C LEU A 167 -1.76 -14.16 0.08
N PRO A 168 -1.28 -14.04 -1.17
CA PRO A 168 0.11 -14.29 -1.48
C PRO A 168 1.00 -13.19 -0.87
N VAL A 169 1.99 -13.62 -0.10
CA VAL A 169 3.11 -12.78 0.34
C VAL A 169 4.34 -13.19 -0.46
N ASN A 170 5.01 -12.23 -1.09
CA ASN A 170 6.15 -12.49 -1.97
C ASN A 170 7.43 -12.80 -1.18
N GLY A 171 8.39 -13.46 -1.84
CA GLY A 171 9.71 -13.72 -1.28
C GLY A 171 9.77 -14.85 -0.25
N GLY A 172 10.95 -15.01 0.37
CA GLY A 172 11.23 -16.05 1.37
C GLY A 172 11.21 -15.54 2.80
N ALA A 173 10.49 -14.45 3.08
CA ALA A 173 10.44 -13.84 4.40
C ALA A 173 9.80 -14.78 5.43
N GLU A 174 10.19 -14.63 6.70
CA GLU A 174 9.44 -15.22 7.80
C GLU A 174 8.16 -14.40 8.01
N ILE A 175 7.00 -15.04 8.02
CA ILE A 175 5.70 -14.37 8.09
C ILE A 175 4.98 -14.82 9.35
N VAL A 176 4.59 -13.85 10.17
CA VAL A 176 3.75 -14.02 11.35
C VAL A 176 2.42 -13.32 11.09
N TRP A 177 1.35 -14.09 10.96
CA TRP A 177 0.00 -13.55 10.90
C TRP A 177 -0.54 -13.37 12.31
N VAL A 178 -1.13 -12.21 12.59
CA VAL A 178 -1.73 -11.86 13.88
C VAL A 178 -3.22 -11.55 13.67
N ASP A 179 -4.12 -12.22 14.38
CA ASP A 179 -5.55 -11.94 14.29
C ASP A 179 -5.89 -10.61 14.98
N ARG A 180 -6.38 -9.62 14.21
CA ARG A 180 -6.70 -8.27 14.70
C ARG A 180 -7.60 -8.25 15.93
N PHE A 181 -8.51 -9.21 16.02
CA PHE A 181 -9.59 -9.21 17.01
C PHE A 181 -9.35 -10.16 18.18
N ASP A 182 -8.46 -11.14 18.01
CA ASP A 182 -8.21 -12.20 18.99
C ASP A 182 -6.80 -12.13 19.60
N GLU A 183 -5.87 -11.41 18.97
CA GLU A 183 -4.47 -11.28 19.39
C GLU A 183 -4.04 -9.80 19.48
N ASP A 184 -2.99 -9.54 20.26
CA ASP A 184 -2.37 -8.22 20.37
C ASP A 184 -1.09 -8.17 19.53
N LEU A 185 -1.14 -7.47 18.40
CA LEU A 185 0.01 -7.27 17.51
C LEU A 185 1.23 -6.69 18.23
N LEU A 186 1.04 -5.78 19.18
CA LEU A 186 2.17 -5.19 19.91
C LEU A 186 2.76 -6.20 20.88
N GLU A 187 1.94 -7.00 21.56
CA GLU A 187 2.42 -8.07 22.43
C GLU A 187 3.22 -9.12 21.63
N THR A 188 2.70 -9.58 20.50
CA THR A 188 3.37 -10.54 19.61
C THR A 188 4.70 -9.99 19.09
N LEU A 189 4.72 -8.71 18.69
CA LEU A 189 5.93 -8.03 18.23
C LEU A 189 6.95 -7.89 19.38
N SER A 190 6.53 -7.41 20.55
CA SER A 190 7.40 -7.25 21.73
C SER A 190 7.98 -8.59 22.22
N ALA A 191 7.18 -9.66 22.20
CA ALA A 191 7.64 -11.00 22.57
C ALA A 191 8.71 -11.56 21.63
N SER A 192 8.79 -11.02 20.42
CA SER A 192 9.71 -11.39 19.35
C SER A 192 10.94 -10.46 19.28
N ALA A 193 11.10 -9.55 20.23
CA ALA A 193 12.15 -8.52 20.18
C ALA A 193 13.56 -9.10 20.36
N PHE A 194 14.50 -8.54 19.60
CA PHE A 194 15.94 -8.80 19.66
C PHE A 194 16.70 -7.52 19.30
N ASP A 195 18.03 -7.49 19.50
CA ASP A 195 18.85 -6.35 19.05
C ASP A 195 18.89 -6.29 17.52
N ALA A 196 18.13 -5.35 16.97
CA ALA A 196 18.02 -5.07 15.54
C ALA A 196 18.56 -3.67 15.21
N SER A 197 19.55 -3.19 15.96
CA SER A 197 20.13 -1.84 15.78
C SER A 197 20.77 -1.58 14.41
N ASP A 198 21.06 -2.64 13.65
CA ASP A 198 21.56 -2.65 12.27
C ASP A 198 20.49 -3.03 11.22
N HIS A 199 19.23 -3.18 11.62
CA HIS A 199 18.10 -3.48 10.74
C HIS A 199 17.39 -2.21 10.24
N PHE A 200 16.51 -2.40 9.26
CA PHE A 200 15.57 -1.39 8.80
C PHE A 200 14.13 -1.77 9.17
N GLY A 201 13.43 -0.85 9.85
CA GLY A 201 12.03 -1.00 10.19
C GLY A 201 11.11 -0.39 9.13
N TRP A 202 10.12 -1.12 8.67
CA TRP A 202 9.05 -0.61 7.80
C TRP A 202 7.70 -0.90 8.43
N VAL A 203 6.86 0.12 8.59
CA VAL A 203 5.51 -0.08 9.13
C VAL A 203 4.46 0.76 8.42
N ALA A 204 3.37 0.10 8.04
CA ALA A 204 2.17 0.74 7.53
C ALA A 204 0.89 -0.01 7.92
N CYS A 205 0.14 0.56 8.86
CA CYS A 205 -1.19 0.08 9.28
C CYS A 205 -2.14 1.28 9.39
N ASN A 206 -3.12 1.22 10.30
CA ASN A 206 -3.80 2.42 10.77
C ASN A 206 -2.87 3.39 11.53
N ASN A 207 -3.29 4.63 11.70
CA ASN A 207 -2.53 5.69 12.37
C ASN A 207 -2.14 5.41 13.84
N ARG A 208 -2.90 4.63 14.60
CA ARG A 208 -2.59 4.28 16.00
C ARG A 208 -1.54 3.16 16.04
N THR A 209 -1.82 2.06 15.35
CA THR A 209 -0.92 0.89 15.26
C THR A 209 0.44 1.28 14.69
N THR A 210 0.47 2.05 13.59
CA THR A 210 1.72 2.52 12.97
C THR A 210 2.61 3.28 13.97
N ARG A 211 2.01 4.16 14.79
CA ARG A 211 2.77 4.92 15.80
C ARG A 211 3.26 4.04 16.94
N ALA A 212 2.45 3.06 17.36
CA ALA A 212 2.81 2.13 18.43
C ALA A 212 3.93 1.17 18.00
N VAL A 213 3.82 0.57 16.82
CA VAL A 213 4.88 -0.28 16.25
C VAL A 213 6.18 0.48 16.05
N ALA A 214 6.13 1.70 15.49
CA ALA A 214 7.33 2.54 15.35
C ALA A 214 7.95 2.95 16.70
N ARG A 215 7.21 2.80 17.81
CA ARG A 215 7.73 2.94 19.16
C ARG A 215 8.43 1.65 19.61
N VAL A 216 7.80 0.49 19.45
CA VAL A 216 8.38 -0.84 19.73
C VAL A 216 9.69 -1.04 18.97
N PHE A 217 9.73 -0.72 17.66
CA PHE A 217 10.95 -0.77 16.85
C PHE A 217 12.12 0.03 17.45
N ARG A 218 11.85 1.18 18.07
CA ARG A 218 12.90 2.02 18.65
C ARG A 218 13.30 1.60 20.06
N GLU A 219 12.30 1.25 20.88
CA GLU A 219 12.48 1.06 22.32
C GLU A 219 12.88 -0.36 22.67
N GLU A 220 12.43 -1.35 21.90
CA GLU A 220 12.62 -2.77 22.20
C GLU A 220 13.56 -3.45 21.20
N TYR A 221 13.46 -3.12 19.91
CA TYR A 221 14.38 -3.62 18.88
C TYR A 221 15.64 -2.77 18.69
N GLY A 222 15.68 -1.56 19.25
CA GLY A 222 16.84 -0.67 19.13
C GLY A 222 17.06 -0.07 17.73
N ILE A 223 16.10 -0.16 16.80
CA ILE A 223 16.24 0.37 15.44
C ILE A 223 16.38 1.91 15.50
N PRO A 224 17.44 2.50 14.90
CA PRO A 224 17.60 3.95 14.84
C PRO A 224 16.42 4.61 14.15
N ARG A 225 15.96 5.77 14.66
CA ARG A 225 14.81 6.51 14.07
C ARG A 225 14.95 6.79 12.57
N LYS A 226 16.18 7.01 12.09
CA LYS A 226 16.47 7.26 10.65
C LYS A 226 16.33 5.99 9.79
N SER A 227 16.38 4.82 10.41
CA SER A 227 16.24 3.50 9.79
C SER A 227 14.82 2.95 9.95
N ILE A 228 13.83 3.83 10.20
CA ILE A 228 12.42 3.46 10.29
C ILE A 228 11.61 4.26 9.28
N LYS A 229 10.94 3.56 8.37
CA LYS A 229 9.87 4.10 7.53
C LYS A 229 8.53 3.79 8.18
N ALA A 230 7.84 4.83 8.65
CA ALA A 230 6.50 4.71 9.23
C ALA A 230 5.49 5.55 8.43
N GLN A 231 4.44 4.93 7.91
CA GLN A 231 3.40 5.60 7.13
C GLN A 231 2.03 5.03 7.49
N ALA A 232 1.15 5.86 8.06
CA ALA A 232 -0.24 5.43 8.28
C ALA A 232 -0.96 5.35 6.93
N TYR A 233 -1.57 4.21 6.62
CA TYR A 233 -2.31 3.96 5.37
C TYR A 233 -3.79 4.29 5.52
N TRP A 234 -4.34 4.12 6.72
CA TRP A 234 -5.73 4.44 7.03
C TRP A 234 -5.90 4.98 8.46
N VAL A 235 -7.12 5.42 8.78
CA VAL A 235 -7.47 5.96 10.10
C VAL A 235 -8.53 5.07 10.71
N ALA A 236 -8.27 4.58 11.93
CA ALA A 236 -9.20 3.81 12.74
C ALA A 236 -10.07 4.71 13.61
#